data_AF-A0A857GIN2-F1
#
_entry.id   AF-A0A857GIN2-F1
#
_cell.length_a   1.000
_cell.length_b   1.000
_cell.length_c   1.000
_cell.angle_alpha   90.00
_cell.angle_beta   90.00
_cell.angle_gamma   90.00
#
_symmetry.space_group_name_H-M   'P 1'
#
loop_
_entity.id
_entity.type
_entity.pdbx_description
1 polymer ?
#
loop_
_entity_poly.entity_id
_entity_poly.type
_entity_poly.pdbx_seq_one_letter_code
_entity_poly.pdbx_strand_id
1 'polypeptide(L)'
;MSRKIDVFFILKKHCQTLNVYKDGEEKISFIDVFSFFLLPALLGVLVAFFSHGISDNILTLTVNFGAISTALLMSVLVLVYDQEAKIKDVQDKSRLVGGSADDKLILLKELYQNICYTIVASIVLVIFSVAGMSMIGENLSCFRQIGLQVTSGLVVAVFVNIVLTMLMVIKRFHALLTN
;
A
#
# COMPACT_ATOMS: atom_id res chain seq x y z
N MET A 1 22.05 1.09 8.77
CA MET A 1 21.91 1.59 10.17
C MET A 1 20.45 1.94 10.38
N SER A 2 19.73 1.14 11.16
CA SER A 2 18.29 1.31 11.38
C SER A 2 18.01 2.57 12.20
N ARG A 3 17.42 3.61 11.59
CA ARG A 3 16.70 4.64 12.35
C ARG A 3 15.44 3.96 12.87
N LYS A 4 15.20 4.02 14.19
CA LYS A 4 14.23 3.18 14.92
C LYS A 4 12.79 3.20 14.37
N ILE A 5 12.41 4.23 13.60
CA ILE A 5 11.13 4.34 12.88
C ILE A 5 11.42 4.91 11.48
N ASP A 6 11.96 4.11 10.56
CA ASP A 6 12.18 4.52 9.17
C ASP A 6 11.17 3.85 8.23
N VAL A 7 9.95 4.38 8.26
CA VAL A 7 8.87 3.97 7.35
C VAL A 7 9.15 4.44 5.91
N PHE A 8 10.00 5.46 5.76
CA PHE A 8 10.38 6.02 4.45
C PHE A 8 11.18 5.01 3.62
N PHE A 9 11.94 4.12 4.26
CA PHE A 9 12.57 2.98 3.60
C PHE A 9 11.55 2.05 2.92
N ILE A 10 10.42 1.78 3.57
CA ILE A 10 9.35 0.93 3.03
C ILE A 10 8.68 1.62 1.83
N LEU A 11 8.40 2.91 1.94
CA LEU A 11 7.86 3.73 0.84
C LEU A 11 8.80 3.73 -0.37
N LYS A 12 10.09 4.00 -0.15
CA LYS A 12 11.11 4.02 -1.22
C LYS A 12 11.20 2.67 -1.93
N LYS A 13 11.21 1.58 -1.17
CA LYS A 13 11.26 0.24 -1.74
C LYS A 13 9.98 -0.16 -2.48
N HIS A 14 8.81 0.27 -2.01
CA HIS A 14 7.58 0.08 -2.78
C HIS A 14 7.65 0.78 -4.13
N CYS A 15 8.11 2.04 -4.16
CA CYS A 15 8.34 2.74 -5.43
C CYS A 15 9.34 2.00 -6.35
N GLN A 16 10.34 1.31 -5.79
CA GLN A 16 11.26 0.49 -6.59
C GLN A 16 10.57 -0.75 -7.17
N THR A 17 9.61 -1.34 -6.47
CA THR A 17 8.85 -2.48 -7.01
C THR A 17 7.83 -2.12 -8.08
N LEU A 18 7.55 -0.83 -8.30
CA LEU A 18 6.76 -0.35 -9.44
C LEU A 18 7.59 -0.30 -10.75
N ASN A 19 8.90 -0.50 -10.67
CA ASN A 19 9.75 -0.58 -11.85
C ASN A 19 9.49 -1.91 -12.57
N VAL A 20 9.30 -1.83 -13.89
CA VAL A 20 9.12 -3.01 -14.73
C VAL A 20 10.50 -3.44 -15.19
N TYR A 21 10.91 -4.65 -14.84
CA TYR A 21 12.05 -5.32 -15.49
C TYR A 21 11.61 -5.71 -16.91
N LYS A 22 12.00 -4.90 -17.90
CA LYS A 22 11.79 -5.20 -19.32
C LYS A 22 13.17 -5.18 -19.99
N ASP A 23 13.53 -6.29 -20.62
CA ASP A 23 14.74 -6.41 -21.44
C ASP A 23 16.07 -6.12 -20.70
N GLY A 24 16.20 -6.56 -19.44
CA GLY A 24 17.46 -6.44 -18.68
C GLY A 24 17.79 -5.02 -18.19
N GLU A 25 16.90 -4.05 -18.40
CA GLU A 25 17.04 -2.68 -17.89
C GLU A 25 15.91 -2.33 -16.92
N GLU A 26 16.25 -1.72 -15.78
CA GLU A 26 15.27 -1.13 -14.87
C GLU A 26 14.63 0.11 -15.52
N LYS A 27 13.49 -0.06 -16.20
CA LYS A 27 12.72 1.07 -16.70
C LYS A 27 11.58 1.38 -15.73
N ILE A 28 11.65 2.57 -15.15
CA ILE A 28 10.56 3.14 -14.38
C ILE A 28 9.37 3.30 -15.34
N SER A 29 8.31 2.52 -15.13
CA SER A 29 7.05 2.76 -15.81
C SER A 29 6.43 4.02 -15.21
N PHE A 30 6.79 5.17 -15.78
CA PHE A 30 6.26 6.47 -15.35
C PHE A 30 4.73 6.49 -15.36
N ILE A 31 4.09 5.69 -16.23
CA ILE A 31 2.63 5.54 -16.31
C ILE A 31 2.08 4.84 -15.05
N ASP A 32 2.73 3.80 -14.54
CA ASP A 32 2.29 3.10 -13.34
C ASP A 32 2.51 3.95 -12.08
N VAL A 33 3.69 4.57 -11.95
CA VAL A 33 3.97 5.49 -10.82
C VAL A 33 3.00 6.68 -10.83
N PHE A 34 2.72 7.24 -12.00
CA PHE A 34 1.76 8.32 -12.15
C PHE A 34 0.34 7.86 -11.84
N SER A 35 -0.10 6.68 -12.29
CA SER A 35 -1.43 6.16 -11.97
C SER A 35 -1.61 5.87 -10.48
N PHE A 36 -0.57 5.42 -9.78
CA PHE A 36 -0.64 5.09 -8.35
C PHE A 36 -0.55 6.29 -7.41
N PHE A 37 -0.02 7.42 -7.89
CA PHE A 37 0.13 8.64 -7.08
C PHE A 37 -0.78 9.78 -7.53
N LEU A 38 -0.89 10.02 -8.84
CA LEU A 38 -1.74 11.08 -9.38
C LEU A 38 -3.22 10.77 -9.18
N LEU A 39 -3.68 9.54 -9.48
CA LEU A 39 -5.11 9.22 -9.39
C LEU A 39 -5.63 9.37 -7.94
N PRO A 40 -4.97 8.81 -6.91
CA PRO A 40 -5.41 9.02 -5.54
C PRO A 40 -5.28 10.48 -5.08
N ALA A 41 -4.23 11.19 -5.50
CA ALA A 41 -4.06 12.60 -5.17
C ALA A 41 -5.17 13.47 -5.79
N LEU A 42 -5.53 13.22 -7.05
CA LEU A 42 -6.57 13.96 -7.77
C LEU A 42 -7.93 13.74 -7.11
N LEU A 43 -8.28 12.49 -6.78
CA LEU A 43 -9.51 12.19 -6.06
C LEU A 43 -9.53 12.81 -4.66
N GLY A 44 -8.41 12.77 -3.93
CA GLY A 44 -8.29 13.41 -2.62
C GLY A 44 -8.47 14.93 -2.68
N VAL A 45 -7.85 15.57 -3.67
CA VAL A 45 -8.01 17.02 -3.92
C VAL A 45 -9.46 17.34 -4.27
N LEU A 46 -10.09 16.58 -5.17
CA LEU A 46 -11.50 16.77 -5.50
C LEU A 46 -12.39 16.69 -4.25
N VAL A 47 -12.19 15.70 -3.39
CA VAL A 47 -12.95 15.58 -2.15
C VAL A 47 -12.65 16.73 -1.18
N ALA A 48 -11.40 17.16 -1.06
CA ALA A 48 -11.05 18.26 -0.17
C ALA A 48 -11.71 19.60 -0.59
N PHE A 49 -11.82 19.86 -1.89
CA PHE A 49 -12.40 21.11 -2.39
C PHE A 49 -13.92 21.06 -2.58
N PHE A 50 -14.49 19.93 -3.00
CA PHE A 50 -15.92 19.82 -3.30
C PHE A 50 -16.76 19.30 -2.13
N SER A 51 -16.17 18.57 -1.17
CA SER A 51 -16.90 18.11 0.01
C SER A 51 -16.71 19.07 1.19
N HIS A 52 -17.74 19.22 2.01
CA HIS A 52 -17.66 19.93 3.29
C HIS A 52 -17.08 19.04 4.42
N GLY A 53 -16.35 17.98 4.04
CA GLY A 53 -15.90 16.91 4.93
C GLY A 53 -16.64 15.60 4.71
N ILE A 54 -16.03 14.52 5.17
CA ILE A 54 -16.58 13.16 5.14
C ILE A 54 -17.39 12.91 6.42
N SER A 55 -18.49 12.14 6.31
CA SER A 55 -19.33 11.81 7.46
C SER A 55 -18.66 10.83 8.42
N ASP A 56 -19.05 10.88 9.69
CA ASP A 56 -18.59 9.95 10.74
C ASP A 56 -18.76 8.48 10.34
N ASN A 57 -19.86 8.16 9.63
CA ASN A 57 -20.14 6.82 9.13
C ASN A 57 -19.06 6.34 8.16
N ILE A 58 -18.65 7.19 7.21
CA ILE A 58 -17.62 6.81 6.23
C ILE A 58 -16.26 6.68 6.94
N LEU A 59 -15.90 7.61 7.83
CA LEU A 59 -14.66 7.51 8.60
C LEU A 59 -14.61 6.21 9.43
N THR A 60 -15.74 5.82 10.02
CA THR A 60 -15.86 4.58 10.79
C THR A 60 -15.68 3.35 9.90
N LEU A 61 -16.30 3.35 8.72
CA LEU A 61 -16.09 2.30 7.71
C LEU A 61 -14.63 2.23 7.26
N THR A 62 -13.97 3.38 7.09
CA THR A 62 -12.57 3.46 6.68
C THR A 62 -11.63 2.93 7.77
N VAL A 63 -11.86 3.25 9.05
CA VAL A 63 -11.11 2.66 10.18
C VAL A 63 -11.28 1.15 10.21
N ASN A 64 -12.51 0.66 10.08
CA ASN A 64 -12.80 -0.78 10.06
C ASN A 64 -12.10 -1.49 8.89
N PHE A 65 -12.16 -0.90 7.70
CA PHE A 65 -11.46 -1.41 6.53
C PHE A 65 -9.94 -1.46 6.76
N GLY A 66 -9.34 -0.38 7.26
CA GLY A 66 -7.90 -0.31 7.53
C GLY A 66 -7.44 -1.35 8.56
N ALA A 67 -8.20 -1.54 9.64
CA ALA A 67 -7.92 -2.53 10.67
C ALA A 67 -7.99 -3.97 10.12
N ILE A 68 -9.06 -4.32 9.41
CA ILE A 68 -9.24 -5.65 8.81
C ILE A 68 -8.17 -5.90 7.74
N SER A 69 -7.92 -4.92 6.87
CA SER A 69 -6.89 -4.98 5.84
C SER A 69 -5.52 -5.27 6.45
N THR A 70 -5.16 -4.58 7.55
CA THR A 70 -3.89 -4.79 8.24
C THR A 70 -3.75 -6.22 8.77
N ALA A 71 -4.80 -6.75 9.40
CA ALA A 71 -4.79 -8.12 9.93
C ALA A 71 -4.63 -9.16 8.80
N LEU A 72 -5.42 -9.03 7.73
CA LEU A 72 -5.37 -9.95 6.58
C LEU A 72 -4.01 -9.90 5.88
N LEU A 73 -3.47 -8.70 5.65
CA LEU A 73 -2.17 -8.53 5.00
C LEU A 73 -1.03 -9.07 5.84
N MET A 74 -1.08 -8.93 7.18
CA MET A 74 -0.10 -9.56 8.07
C MET A 74 -0.14 -11.09 7.97
N SER A 75 -1.33 -11.69 7.89
CA SER A 75 -1.46 -13.14 7.65
C SER A 75 -0.88 -13.56 6.31
N VAL A 76 -1.18 -12.82 5.23
CA VAL A 76 -0.64 -13.10 3.90
C VAL A 76 0.88 -12.89 3.85
N LEU A 77 1.42 -11.90 4.55
CA LEU A 77 2.87 -11.64 4.63
C LEU A 77 3.62 -12.84 5.20
N VAL A 78 3.10 -13.46 6.25
CA VAL A 78 3.67 -14.67 6.86
C VAL A 78 3.64 -15.85 5.87
N LEU A 79 2.54 -16.01 5.12
CA LEU A 79 2.44 -17.04 4.09
C LEU A 79 3.48 -16.83 2.98
N VAL A 80 3.63 -15.60 2.48
CA VAL A 80 4.64 -15.27 1.46
C VAL A 80 6.05 -15.53 1.98
N TYR A 81 6.33 -15.19 3.23
CA TYR A 81 7.62 -15.49 3.87
C TYR A 81 7.91 -17.00 3.96
N ASP A 82 6.91 -17.81 4.34
CA ASP A 82 7.05 -19.28 4.38
C ASP A 82 7.30 -19.87 2.99
N GLN A 83 6.64 -19.34 1.95
CA GLN A 83 6.89 -19.75 0.57
C GLN A 83 8.30 -19.35 0.10
N GLU A 84 8.78 -18.16 0.45
CA GLU A 84 10.14 -17.72 0.12
C GLU A 84 11.20 -18.64 0.77
N ALA A 85 10.99 -18.99 2.03
CA ALA A 85 11.88 -19.89 2.77
C ALA A 85 11.94 -21.29 2.14
N LYS A 86 10.77 -21.84 1.73
CA LYS A 86 10.68 -23.14 1.05
C LYS A 86 11.41 -23.15 -0.29
N ILE A 87 11.24 -22.12 -1.11
CA ILE A 87 11.91 -22.05 -2.43
C ILE A 87 13.43 -21.97 -2.25
N LYS A 88 13.91 -21.18 -1.27
CA LYS A 88 15.34 -21.09 -0.94
C LYS A 88 15.93 -22.42 -0.46
N ASP A 89 15.22 -23.14 0.42
CA ASP A 89 15.67 -24.45 0.91
C ASP A 89 15.77 -25.48 -0.23
N VAL A 90 14.83 -25.46 -1.17
CA VAL A 90 14.90 -26.30 -2.38
C VAL A 90 16.08 -25.89 -3.27
N GLN A 91 16.31 -24.59 -3.47
CA GLN A 91 17.44 -24.09 -4.28
C GLN A 91 18.80 -24.52 -3.72
N ASP A 92 18.99 -24.39 -2.40
CA ASP A 92 20.23 -24.77 -1.71
C ASP A 92 20.48 -26.30 -1.79
N LYS A 93 19.42 -27.10 -1.69
CA LYS A 93 19.51 -28.58 -1.78
C LYS A 93 19.75 -29.09 -3.20
N SER A 94 19.23 -28.39 -4.21
CA SER A 94 19.19 -28.91 -5.58
C SER A 94 20.48 -28.69 -6.37
N ARG A 95 21.35 -27.72 -6.03
CA ARG A 95 22.52 -27.26 -6.83
C ARG A 95 22.26 -26.95 -8.33
N LEU A 96 21.05 -27.18 -8.82
CA LEU A 96 20.60 -26.94 -10.19
C LEU A 96 19.85 -25.62 -10.22
N VAL A 97 20.60 -24.57 -10.55
CA VAL A 97 20.10 -23.24 -10.85
C VAL A 97 19.38 -23.30 -12.19
N GLY A 98 18.06 -23.15 -12.17
CA GLY A 98 17.25 -22.92 -13.36
C GLY A 98 16.45 -21.63 -13.17
N GLY A 99 16.43 -20.77 -14.19
CA GLY A 99 15.91 -19.39 -14.10
C GLY A 99 14.49 -19.24 -13.53
N SER A 100 13.64 -20.26 -13.66
CA SER A 100 12.26 -20.22 -13.14
C SER A 100 12.16 -20.08 -11.61
N ALA A 101 13.11 -20.62 -10.83
CA ALA A 101 13.10 -20.49 -9.37
C ALA A 101 13.53 -19.09 -8.92
N ASP A 102 14.50 -18.50 -9.62
CA ASP A 102 15.00 -17.15 -9.35
C ASP A 102 13.92 -16.09 -9.69
N ASP A 103 13.21 -16.26 -10.79
CA ASP A 103 12.09 -15.39 -11.18
C ASP A 103 10.97 -15.40 -10.12
N LYS A 104 10.64 -16.58 -9.57
CA LYS A 104 9.66 -16.69 -8.47
C LYS A 104 10.16 -15.98 -7.21
N LEU A 105 11.42 -16.14 -6.83
CA LEU A 105 11.99 -15.44 -5.67
C LEU A 105 11.97 -13.92 -5.82
N ILE A 106 12.23 -13.40 -7.02
CA ILE A 106 12.13 -11.96 -7.30
C ILE A 106 10.68 -11.49 -7.11
N LEU A 107 9.72 -12.18 -7.72
CA LEU A 107 8.29 -11.86 -7.58
C LEU A 107 7.79 -11.96 -6.14
N LEU A 108 8.26 -12.95 -5.36
CA LEU A 108 7.93 -13.06 -3.93
C LEU A 108 8.49 -11.88 -3.12
N LYS A 109 9.72 -11.44 -3.39
CA LYS A 109 10.32 -10.26 -2.72
C LYS A 109 9.57 -8.97 -3.04
N GLU A 110 9.17 -8.80 -4.30
CA GLU A 110 8.34 -7.67 -4.72
C GLU A 110 6.97 -7.68 -4.05
N LEU A 111 6.32 -8.86 -3.99
CA LEU A 111 5.05 -9.06 -3.32
C LEU A 111 5.16 -8.75 -1.82
N TYR A 112 6.20 -9.27 -1.16
CA TYR A 112 6.50 -9.00 0.25
C TYR A 112 6.58 -7.50 0.53
N GLN A 113 7.30 -6.76 -0.33
CA GLN A 113 7.46 -5.32 -0.16
C GLN A 113 6.15 -4.55 -0.37
N ASN A 114 5.33 -4.95 -1.35
CA ASN A 114 4.02 -4.36 -1.58
C ASN A 114 3.05 -4.59 -0.42
N ILE A 115 3.07 -5.79 0.17
CA ILE A 115 2.24 -6.11 1.34
C ILE A 115 2.68 -5.25 2.53
N CYS A 116 3.99 -5.15 2.80
CA CYS A 116 4.53 -4.30 3.86
C CYS A 116 4.13 -2.82 3.69
N TYR A 117 4.19 -2.29 2.47
CA TYR A 117 3.72 -0.94 2.17
C TYR A 117 2.23 -0.78 2.45
N THR A 118 1.40 -1.74 2.01
CA THR A 118 -0.05 -1.66 2.16
C THR A 118 -0.44 -1.72 3.64
N ILE A 119 0.25 -2.51 4.46
CA ILE A 119 0.08 -2.54 5.93
C ILE A 119 0.34 -1.15 6.53
N VAL A 120 1.47 -0.53 6.17
CA VAL A 120 1.83 0.82 6.63
C VAL A 120 0.77 1.83 6.20
N ALA A 121 0.35 1.79 4.93
CA ALA A 121 -0.67 2.68 4.39
C ALA A 121 -2.01 2.51 5.13
N SER A 122 -2.42 1.27 5.45
CA SER A 122 -3.63 0.98 6.24
C SER A 122 -3.54 1.53 7.67
N ILE A 123 -2.37 1.48 8.32
CA ILE A 123 -2.17 2.11 9.63
C ILE A 123 -2.29 3.64 9.52
N VAL A 124 -1.66 4.24 8.50
CA VAL A 124 -1.75 5.68 8.22
C VAL A 124 -3.19 6.11 7.96
N LEU A 125 -3.95 5.31 7.20
CA LEU A 125 -5.37 5.53 6.94
C LEU A 125 -6.19 5.56 8.23
N VAL A 126 -5.97 4.62 9.14
CA VAL A 126 -6.66 4.57 10.45
C VAL A 126 -6.35 5.82 11.26
N ILE A 127 -5.07 6.23 11.33
CA ILE A 127 -4.65 7.43 12.07
C ILE A 127 -5.36 8.68 11.52
N PHE A 128 -5.36 8.89 10.20
CA PHE A 128 -6.04 10.04 9.59
C PHE A 128 -7.56 9.98 9.75
N SER A 129 -8.16 8.79 9.71
CA SER A 129 -9.60 8.63 9.87
C SER A 129 -10.05 8.96 11.30
N VAL A 130 -9.29 8.52 12.31
CA VAL A 130 -9.53 8.86 13.73
C VAL A 130 -9.30 10.36 13.97
N ALA A 131 -8.25 10.94 13.38
CA ALA A 131 -8.02 12.37 13.44
C ALA A 131 -9.19 13.17 12.84
N GLY A 132 -9.75 12.70 11.72
CA GLY A 132 -10.94 13.25 11.09
C GLY A 132 -12.16 13.24 12.02
N MET A 133 -12.44 12.12 12.70
CA MET A 133 -13.56 12.02 13.65
C MET A 133 -13.42 13.03 14.79
N SER A 134 -12.21 13.22 15.34
CA SER A 134 -11.97 14.19 16.40
C SER A 134 -12.22 15.64 15.96
N MET A 135 -12.19 15.92 14.65
CA MET A 135 -12.42 17.25 14.09
C MET A 135 -13.89 17.53 13.79
N ILE A 136 -14.79 16.56 13.94
CA ILE A 136 -16.24 16.72 13.76
C ILE A 136 -16.87 17.22 15.07
N GLY A 137 -17.65 18.30 15.03
CA GLY A 137 -18.34 18.86 16.21
C GLY A 137 -18.81 20.31 16.06
N GLU A 138 -19.78 20.72 16.88
CA GLU A 138 -20.72 21.81 16.59
C GLU A 138 -20.21 23.26 16.71
N ASN A 139 -18.95 23.49 17.09
CA ASN A 139 -18.33 24.82 17.03
C ASN A 139 -17.09 24.77 16.14
N LEU A 140 -17.23 25.14 14.87
CA LEU A 140 -16.14 25.14 13.90
C LEU A 140 -15.63 26.57 13.70
N SER A 141 -14.43 26.84 14.22
CA SER A 141 -13.59 27.90 13.68
C SER A 141 -13.20 27.56 12.24
N CYS A 142 -13.02 28.57 11.38
CA CYS A 142 -12.64 28.38 9.97
C CYS A 142 -11.42 27.46 9.80
N PHE A 143 -10.46 27.53 10.73
CA PHE A 143 -9.28 26.66 10.77
C PHE A 143 -9.63 25.17 10.89
N ARG A 144 -10.61 24.81 11.71
CA ARG A 144 -11.02 23.42 11.92
C ARG A 144 -11.81 22.87 10.73
N GLN A 145 -12.57 23.72 10.03
CA GLN A 145 -13.27 23.34 8.80
C GLN A 145 -12.29 23.03 7.66
N ILE A 146 -11.26 23.87 7.47
CA ILE A 146 -10.18 23.61 6.50
C ILE A 146 -9.43 22.33 6.88
N GLY A 147 -9.13 22.14 8.17
CA GLY A 147 -8.50 20.93 8.69
C GLY A 147 -9.32 19.66 8.38
N LEU A 148 -10.65 19.72 8.55
CA LEU A 148 -11.55 18.61 8.24
C LEU A 148 -11.58 18.29 6.73
N GLN A 149 -11.61 19.31 5.88
CA GLN A 149 -11.57 19.14 4.42
C GLN A 149 -10.27 18.51 3.94
N VAL A 150 -9.13 19.00 4.43
CA VAL A 150 -7.81 18.45 4.08
C VAL A 150 -7.67 17.02 4.58
N THR A 151 -8.08 16.74 5.82
CA THR A 151 -8.02 15.39 6.40
C THR A 151 -8.91 14.43 5.62
N SER A 152 -10.12 14.85 5.26
CA SER A 152 -11.05 14.07 4.44
C SER A 152 -10.46 13.72 3.07
N GLY A 153 -9.83 14.69 2.39
CA GLY A 153 -9.14 14.45 1.12
C GLY A 153 -7.97 13.47 1.27
N LEU A 154 -7.18 13.60 2.33
CA LEU A 154 -6.09 12.66 2.64
C LEU A 154 -6.60 11.24 2.89
N VAL A 155 -7.68 11.07 3.65
CA VAL A 155 -8.29 9.76 3.90
C VAL A 155 -8.68 9.09 2.59
N VAL A 156 -9.33 9.81 1.68
CA VAL A 156 -9.72 9.27 0.36
C VAL A 156 -8.51 8.95 -0.50
N ALA A 157 -7.51 9.84 -0.54
CA ALA A 157 -6.28 9.60 -1.30
C ALA A 157 -5.57 8.33 -0.82
N VAL A 158 -5.40 8.17 0.50
CA VAL A 158 -4.76 6.99 1.07
C VAL A 158 -5.60 5.74 0.82
N PHE A 159 -6.93 5.82 0.97
CA PHE A 159 -7.84 4.70 0.73
C PHE A 159 -7.75 4.19 -0.71
N VAL A 160 -7.84 5.09 -1.69
CA VAL A 160 -7.73 4.71 -3.11
C VAL A 160 -6.35 4.13 -3.41
N ASN A 161 -5.29 4.69 -2.86
CA ASN A 161 -3.94 4.16 -3.03
C ASN A 161 -3.80 2.72 -2.46
N ILE A 162 -4.41 2.44 -1.29
CA ILE A 162 -4.46 1.08 -0.73
C ILE A 162 -5.20 0.12 -1.66
N VAL A 163 -6.36 0.52 -2.18
CA VAL A 163 -7.15 -0.32 -3.10
C VAL A 163 -6.36 -0.65 -4.37
N LEU A 164 -5.72 0.34 -4.99
CA LEU A 164 -4.86 0.12 -6.16
C LEU A 164 -3.72 -0.83 -5.84
N THR A 165 -3.09 -0.66 -4.66
CA THR A 165 -1.96 -1.51 -4.25
C THR A 165 -2.40 -2.94 -3.97
N MET A 166 -3.59 -3.13 -3.39
CA MET A 166 -4.18 -4.46 -3.24
C MET A 166 -4.42 -5.13 -4.59
N LEU A 167 -4.93 -4.42 -5.60
CA LEU A 167 -5.11 -4.99 -6.94
C LEU A 167 -3.76 -5.43 -7.55
N MET A 168 -2.70 -4.66 -7.34
CA MET A 168 -1.34 -5.05 -7.76
C MET A 168 -0.85 -6.30 -7.03
N VAL A 169 -1.05 -6.39 -5.71
CA VAL A 169 -0.71 -7.56 -4.89
C VAL A 169 -1.43 -8.80 -5.41
N ILE A 170 -2.73 -8.70 -5.70
CA ILE A 170 -3.53 -9.82 -6.25
C ILE A 170 -3.00 -10.25 -7.61
N LYS A 171 -2.71 -9.30 -8.52
CA LYS A 171 -2.14 -9.60 -9.85
C LYS A 171 -0.81 -10.33 -9.76
N ARG A 172 0.09 -9.89 -8.85
CA ARG A 172 1.40 -10.53 -8.62
C ARG A 172 1.26 -11.92 -7.99
N PHE A 173 0.35 -12.07 -7.04
CA PHE A 173 0.06 -13.37 -6.42
C PHE A 173 -0.48 -14.38 -7.44
N HIS A 174 -1.38 -13.95 -8.33
CA HIS A 174 -1.87 -14.81 -9.42
C HIS A 174 -0.73 -15.23 -10.36
N ALA A 175 0.15 -14.29 -10.74
CA ALA A 175 1.30 -14.60 -11.60
C ALA A 175 2.26 -15.64 -10.98
N LEU A 176 2.39 -15.66 -9.64
CA LEU A 176 3.17 -16.66 -8.91
C LEU A 176 2.56 -18.06 -8.88
N LEU A 177 1.22 -18.16 -8.94
CA LEU A 177 0.52 -19.45 -8.93
C LEU A 177 0.39 -20.06 -10.32
N THR A 178 0.30 -19.22 -11.36
CA THR A 178 0.10 -19.68 -12.74
C THR A 178 1.41 -19.95 -13.48
N ASN A 179 2.53 -19.36 -13.06
CA ASN A 179 3.88 -19.63 -13.60
C ASN A 179 4.75 -20.36 -12.58
#